data_AF-A0A965WTS5-F1
#
_entry.id   AF-A0A965WTS5-F1
#
_cell.length_a   1.000
_cell.length_b   1.000
_cell.length_c   1.000
_cell.angle_alpha   90.00
_cell.angle_beta   90.00
_cell.angle_gamma   90.00
#
_symmetry.space_group_name_H-M   'P 1'
#
loop_
_entity.id
_entity.type
_entity.pdbx_description
1 polymer ?
#
loop_
_entity_poly.entity_id
_entity_poly.type
_entity_poly.pdbx_seq_one_letter_code
_entity_poly.pdbx_strand_id
1 'polypeptide(L)'
;MNSAIIGGSGFQGIIDQATQHIQVETPYGPVNVYKKEYGDNTIYILLRHEKGHTVPPHLINYRANIAALKELEVKQIIGLYGVGSITSMVLPGNLGLIDQFIDASYNRVSTFYNELSTPFEHTPMVYPYSRRLRVLIANKAKELNLPLSLKGTYLCTNGPRLETPAEITMYRRWGADYVGMTAATETILANEAHIEIAGLVYSMNWAAGLDAEGISFIEEDISIRATNQLISLAIETLK
;
A
#
# COMPACT_ATOMS: atom_id res chain seq x y z
N MET A 1 10.52 8.91 16.25
CA MET A 1 10.83 7.73 15.41
C MET A 1 10.51 8.03 13.96
N ASN A 2 11.33 7.58 13.00
CA ASN A 2 11.09 7.83 11.57
C ASN A 2 10.10 6.80 11.00
N SER A 3 9.03 7.30 10.40
CA SER A 3 7.96 6.51 9.81
C SER A 3 7.71 6.98 8.38
N ALA A 4 7.03 6.16 7.57
CA ALA A 4 6.58 6.58 6.26
C ALA A 4 5.13 6.20 5.97
N ILE A 5 4.49 7.02 5.14
CA ILE A 5 3.22 6.71 4.50
C ILE A 5 3.48 6.62 2.99
N ILE A 6 3.10 5.49 2.39
CA ILE A 6 3.18 5.33 0.93
C ILE A 6 1.77 5.42 0.36
N GLY A 7 1.51 6.45 -0.44
CA GLY A 7 0.23 6.72 -1.09
C GLY A 7 0.30 6.53 -2.61
N GLY A 8 -0.86 6.32 -3.24
CA GLY A 8 -0.99 6.20 -4.69
C GLY A 8 -2.16 7.01 -5.24
N SER A 9 -2.90 6.45 -6.21
CA SER A 9 -4.12 7.08 -6.74
C SER A 9 -5.05 7.51 -5.59
N GLY A 10 -5.51 8.76 -5.60
CA GLY A 10 -6.45 9.29 -4.61
C GLY A 10 -5.82 9.79 -3.31
N PHE A 11 -4.50 9.65 -3.13
CA PHE A 11 -3.80 10.07 -1.92
C PHE A 11 -2.85 11.26 -2.13
N GLN A 12 -2.83 11.87 -3.32
CA GLN A 12 -1.90 12.96 -3.63
C GLN A 12 -2.00 14.11 -2.64
N GLY A 13 -3.21 14.48 -2.19
CA GLY A 13 -3.44 15.55 -1.23
C GLY A 13 -2.76 15.36 0.14
N ILE A 14 -2.26 14.16 0.47
CA ILE A 14 -1.47 13.98 1.69
C ILE A 14 -0.18 14.83 1.68
N ILE A 15 0.40 15.10 0.51
CA ILE A 15 1.62 15.91 0.40
C ILE A 15 1.38 17.37 0.77
N ASP A 16 0.14 17.86 0.66
CA ASP A 16 -0.20 19.25 1.03
C ASP A 16 -0.03 19.49 2.54
N GLN A 17 0.03 18.41 3.31
CA GLN A 17 0.34 18.48 4.73
C GLN A 17 1.83 18.67 5.00
N ALA A 18 2.70 18.27 4.07
CA ALA A 18 4.15 18.23 4.25
C ALA A 18 4.76 19.63 4.30
N THR A 19 5.83 19.76 5.08
CA THR A 19 6.56 21.02 5.24
C THR A 19 7.85 21.07 4.44
N GLN A 20 8.34 19.92 3.98
CA GLN A 20 9.58 19.78 3.24
C GLN A 20 9.45 18.77 2.10
N HIS A 21 10.22 19.01 1.04
CA HIS A 21 10.41 18.10 -0.09
C HIS A 21 11.91 17.81 -0.23
N ILE A 22 12.25 16.54 -0.36
CA ILE A 22 13.62 16.03 -0.38
C ILE A 22 13.73 15.05 -1.55
N GLN A 23 14.82 15.15 -2.30
CA GLN A 23 15.20 14.12 -3.26
C GLN A 23 16.27 13.23 -2.62
N VAL A 24 16.01 11.93 -2.56
CA VAL A 24 16.92 10.93 -2.00
C VAL A 24 17.55 10.15 -3.15
N GLU A 25 18.87 10.18 -3.23
CA GLU A 25 19.61 9.35 -4.17
C GLU A 25 19.72 7.92 -3.63
N THR A 26 19.41 6.94 -4.47
CA THR A 26 19.56 5.51 -4.13
C THR A 26 20.37 4.80 -5.21
N PRO A 27 20.96 3.63 -4.93
CA PRO A 27 21.60 2.80 -5.96
C PRO A 27 20.67 2.41 -7.13
N TYR A 28 19.36 2.65 -7.00
CA TYR A 28 18.33 2.26 -7.96
C TYR A 28 17.69 3.46 -8.66
N GLY A 29 18.18 4.67 -8.41
CA GLY A 29 17.67 5.92 -8.95
C GLY A 29 17.15 6.89 -7.87
N PRO A 30 16.93 8.16 -8.23
CA PRO A 30 16.46 9.18 -7.32
C PRO A 30 14.98 9.00 -6.97
N VAL A 31 14.60 9.36 -5.74
CA VAL A 31 13.21 9.31 -5.26
C VAL A 31 12.82 10.62 -4.60
N ASN A 32 11.66 11.15 -4.97
CA ASN A 32 11.06 12.31 -4.32
C ASN A 32 10.29 11.88 -3.07
N VAL A 33 10.67 12.44 -1.92
CA VAL A 33 10.04 12.18 -0.62
C VAL A 33 9.62 13.50 0.01
N TYR A 34 8.42 13.53 0.56
CA TYR A 34 7.92 14.67 1.33
C TYR A 34 8.04 14.36 2.82
N LYS A 35 8.20 15.38 3.65
CA LYS A 35 8.42 15.19 5.10
C LYS A 35 7.51 16.11 5.91
N LYS A 36 7.04 15.60 7.04
CA LYS A 36 6.42 16.37 8.12
C LYS A 36 6.86 15.89 9.49
N GLU A 37 7.04 16.84 10.40
CA GLU A 37 7.37 16.58 11.80
C GLU A 37 6.12 16.70 12.68
N TYR A 38 6.02 15.79 13.66
CA TYR A 38 4.96 15.72 14.66
C TYR A 38 5.62 15.47 16.02
N GLY A 39 6.05 16.54 16.69
CA GLY A 39 6.88 16.42 17.89
C GLY A 39 8.17 15.68 17.58
N ASP A 40 8.45 14.60 18.32
CA ASP A 40 9.65 13.76 18.14
C ASP A 40 9.51 12.71 17.01
N ASN A 41 8.36 12.68 16.32
CA ASN A 41 8.07 11.76 15.23
C ASN A 41 8.19 12.46 13.87
N THR A 42 8.90 11.82 12.96
CA THR A 42 8.99 12.26 11.57
C THR A 42 8.20 11.30 10.70
N ILE A 43 7.26 11.84 9.91
CA ILE A 43 6.53 11.09 8.90
C ILE A 43 7.00 11.53 7.52
N TYR A 44 7.62 10.61 6.81
CA TYR A 44 7.92 10.72 5.39
C TYR A 44 6.71 10.28 4.57
N ILE A 45 6.51 10.93 3.44
CA ILE A 45 5.38 10.70 2.55
C ILE A 45 5.96 10.43 1.17
N LEU A 46 5.64 9.26 0.62
CA LEU A 46 6.09 8.82 -0.69
C LEU A 46 4.87 8.57 -1.59
N LEU A 47 4.85 9.16 -2.78
CA LEU A 47 3.82 8.91 -3.79
C LEU A 47 4.33 7.89 -4.80
N ARG A 48 3.75 6.67 -4.79
CA ARG A 48 4.24 5.55 -5.61
C ARG A 48 4.14 5.79 -7.12
N HIS A 49 3.20 6.64 -7.55
CA HIS A 49 2.96 7.00 -8.96
C HIS A 49 3.54 8.37 -9.33
N GLU A 50 4.38 8.93 -8.46
CA GLU A 50 4.83 10.32 -8.51
C GLU A 50 3.68 11.34 -8.37
N LYS A 51 4.02 12.62 -8.21
CA LYS A 51 3.04 13.70 -7.98
C LYS A 51 1.99 13.81 -9.09
N GLY A 52 2.39 13.56 -10.34
CA GLY A 52 1.52 13.65 -11.51
C GLY A 52 0.70 12.40 -11.79
N HIS A 53 0.81 11.34 -10.97
CA HIS A 53 0.17 10.05 -11.23
C HIS A 53 0.52 9.44 -12.60
N THR A 54 1.76 9.62 -13.04
CA THR A 54 2.23 9.32 -14.40
C THR A 54 2.84 7.94 -14.55
N VAL A 55 3.26 7.32 -13.44
CA VAL A 55 3.95 6.01 -13.46
C VAL A 55 2.93 4.88 -13.24
N PRO A 56 2.70 3.99 -14.23
CA PRO A 56 1.77 2.87 -14.05
C PRO A 56 2.32 1.82 -13.06
N PRO A 57 1.46 1.02 -12.38
CA PRO A 57 1.88 0.09 -11.33
C PRO A 57 3.04 -0.86 -11.65
N HIS A 58 3.12 -1.35 -12.90
CA HIS A 58 4.16 -2.28 -13.33
C HIS A 58 5.52 -1.61 -13.64
N LEU A 59 5.57 -0.28 -13.72
CA LEU A 59 6.80 0.50 -13.96
C LEU A 59 7.27 1.27 -12.72
N ILE A 60 6.58 1.14 -11.59
CA ILE A 60 7.00 1.75 -10.33
C ILE A 60 8.35 1.16 -9.92
N ASN A 61 9.30 2.03 -9.59
CA ASN A 61 10.59 1.62 -9.06
C ASN A 61 10.50 1.35 -7.55
N TYR A 62 9.86 0.23 -7.18
CA TYR A 62 9.63 -0.14 -5.78
C TYR A 62 10.95 -0.27 -5.00
N ARG A 63 12.02 -0.77 -5.64
CA ARG A 63 13.35 -0.87 -5.05
C ARG A 63 13.89 0.49 -4.65
N ALA A 64 13.87 1.47 -5.55
CA ALA A 64 14.31 2.82 -5.23
C ALA A 64 13.46 3.40 -4.10
N ASN A 65 12.14 3.23 -4.15
CA ASN A 65 11.23 3.75 -3.13
C ASN A 65 11.58 3.22 -1.73
N ILE A 66 11.69 1.90 -1.56
CA ILE A 66 12.01 1.30 -0.26
C ILE A 66 13.46 1.60 0.15
N ALA A 67 14.42 1.62 -0.78
CA ALA A 67 15.80 2.00 -0.49
C ALA A 67 15.89 3.45 0.03
N ALA A 68 15.17 4.39 -0.59
CA ALA A 68 15.13 5.77 -0.13
C ALA A 68 14.59 5.89 1.30
N LEU A 69 13.54 5.14 1.64
CA LEU A 69 13.03 5.11 3.01
C LEU A 69 14.03 4.48 3.99
N LYS A 70 14.79 3.46 3.56
CA LYS A 70 15.87 2.86 4.35
C LYS A 70 16.99 3.86 4.63
N GLU A 71 17.43 4.63 3.63
CA GLU A 71 18.43 5.71 3.78
C GLU A 71 17.95 6.82 4.74
N LEU A 72 16.64 7.09 4.75
CA LEU A 72 16.00 8.02 5.71
C LEU A 72 15.76 7.40 7.11
N GLU A 73 16.32 6.21 7.36
CA GLU A 73 16.22 5.46 8.62
C GLU A 73 14.78 5.15 9.05
N VAL A 74 13.84 5.08 8.10
CA VAL A 74 12.44 4.72 8.37
C VAL A 74 12.36 3.32 9.00
N LYS A 75 11.62 3.20 10.10
CA LYS A 75 11.44 1.94 10.83
C LYS A 75 10.09 1.28 10.60
N GLN A 76 9.10 2.07 10.17
CA GLN A 76 7.74 1.60 9.95
C GLN A 76 7.07 2.32 8.77
N ILE A 77 6.30 1.57 7.99
CA ILE A 77 5.56 2.04 6.82
C ILE A 77 4.08 1.73 7.00
N ILE A 78 3.21 2.68 6.67
CA ILE A 78 1.80 2.44 6.39
C ILE A 78 1.55 2.67 4.90
N GLY A 79 1.28 1.59 4.17
CA GLY A 79 0.89 1.65 2.76
C GLY A 79 -0.62 1.87 2.61
N LEU A 80 -1.02 2.84 1.78
CA LEU A 80 -2.41 3.14 1.47
C LEU A 80 -2.75 2.66 0.06
N TYR A 81 -3.73 1.77 -0.10
CA TYR A 81 -4.03 1.13 -1.38
C TYR A 81 -5.52 1.24 -1.74
N GLY A 82 -5.81 1.68 -2.96
CA GLY A 82 -7.12 1.50 -3.58
C GLY A 82 -7.23 0.08 -4.15
N VAL A 83 -8.35 -0.58 -3.87
CA VAL A 83 -8.58 -1.98 -4.28
C VAL A 83 -9.97 -2.20 -4.86
N GLY A 84 -10.13 -3.28 -5.64
CA GLY A 84 -11.42 -3.84 -6.00
C GLY A 84 -11.80 -4.98 -5.05
N SER A 85 -13.02 -4.99 -4.52
CA SER A 85 -13.49 -6.04 -3.59
C SER A 85 -13.86 -7.33 -4.32
N ILE A 86 -13.35 -8.47 -3.84
CA ILE A 86 -13.71 -9.80 -4.33
C ILE A 86 -14.74 -10.46 -3.39
N THR A 87 -14.65 -10.19 -2.09
CA THR A 87 -15.56 -10.66 -1.05
C THR A 87 -16.22 -9.49 -0.33
N SER A 88 -17.25 -9.77 0.47
CA SER A 88 -17.94 -8.77 1.30
C SER A 88 -17.16 -8.34 2.55
N MET A 89 -15.89 -8.77 2.69
CA MET A 89 -15.06 -8.43 3.84
C MET A 89 -14.76 -6.93 3.92
N VAL A 90 -14.53 -6.29 2.78
CA VAL A 90 -14.45 -4.84 2.62
C VAL A 90 -15.41 -4.49 1.51
N LEU A 91 -16.53 -3.83 1.81
CA LEU A 91 -17.46 -3.37 0.78
C LEU A 91 -16.89 -2.13 0.06
N PRO A 92 -17.29 -1.84 -1.19
CA PRO A 92 -16.99 -0.56 -1.84
C PRO A 92 -17.30 0.63 -0.92
N GLY A 93 -16.36 1.57 -0.81
CA GLY A 93 -16.42 2.71 0.10
C GLY A 93 -15.95 2.45 1.54
N ASN A 94 -15.67 1.19 1.90
CA ASN A 94 -15.21 0.82 3.24
C ASN A 94 -13.69 0.58 3.29
N LEU A 95 -13.18 0.51 4.52
CA LEU A 95 -11.76 0.39 4.84
C LEU A 95 -11.40 -1.00 5.38
N GLY A 96 -10.16 -1.42 5.18
CA GLY A 96 -9.65 -2.66 5.76
C GLY A 96 -8.14 -2.70 5.93
N LEU A 97 -7.67 -3.71 6.64
CA LEU A 97 -6.25 -4.08 6.76
C LEU A 97 -5.93 -5.26 5.86
N ILE A 98 -4.69 -5.28 5.37
CA ILE A 98 -4.08 -6.44 4.73
C ILE A 98 -3.38 -7.30 5.79
N ASP A 99 -3.66 -8.59 5.78
CA ASP A 99 -2.98 -9.56 6.64
C ASP A 99 -2.13 -10.58 5.89
N GLN A 100 -2.51 -10.87 4.66
CA GLN A 100 -1.78 -11.75 3.74
C GLN A 100 -1.84 -11.19 2.32
N PHE A 101 -0.96 -11.68 1.45
CA PHE A 101 -1.04 -11.40 0.03
C PHE A 101 -0.82 -12.65 -0.82
N ILE A 102 -1.36 -12.62 -2.03
CA ILE A 102 -1.07 -13.53 -3.13
C ILE A 102 -0.48 -12.68 -4.25
N ASP A 103 0.74 -12.97 -4.68
CA ASP A 103 1.41 -12.20 -5.73
C ASP A 103 1.24 -12.90 -7.08
N ALA A 104 0.43 -12.30 -7.96
CA ALA A 104 0.26 -12.68 -9.36
C ALA A 104 0.91 -11.64 -10.30
N SER A 105 1.74 -10.74 -9.78
CA SER A 105 2.52 -9.80 -10.58
C SER A 105 3.72 -10.50 -11.23
N TYR A 106 4.26 -9.90 -12.29
CA TYR A 106 5.37 -10.47 -13.06
C TYR A 106 6.21 -9.37 -13.70
N ASN A 107 7.46 -9.70 -14.06
CA ASN A 107 8.45 -8.79 -14.67
C ASN A 107 8.76 -7.52 -13.86
N ARG A 108 8.43 -7.51 -12.56
CA ARG A 108 8.82 -6.45 -11.62
C ARG A 108 10.05 -6.89 -10.87
N VAL A 109 10.93 -5.95 -10.57
CA VAL A 109 12.08 -6.23 -9.72
C VAL A 109 11.64 -6.23 -8.26
N SER A 110 11.50 -7.41 -7.67
CA SER A 110 10.88 -7.63 -6.35
C SER A 110 11.85 -8.01 -5.23
N THR A 111 13.17 -7.90 -5.46
CA THR A 111 14.19 -8.20 -4.44
C THR A 111 15.38 -7.24 -4.52
N PHE A 112 16.06 -6.99 -3.42
CA PHE A 112 17.36 -6.33 -3.39
C PHE A 112 18.52 -7.27 -3.76
N TYR A 113 18.33 -8.58 -3.63
CA TYR A 113 19.35 -9.60 -3.93
C TYR A 113 19.40 -9.94 -5.42
N ASN A 114 19.87 -9.00 -6.25
CA ASN A 114 19.83 -9.12 -7.71
C ASN A 114 21.20 -9.26 -8.39
N GLU A 115 22.28 -9.35 -7.63
CA GLU A 115 23.62 -9.51 -8.16
C GLU A 115 24.08 -10.97 -8.05
N LEU A 116 24.73 -11.46 -9.11
CA LEU A 116 25.33 -12.79 -9.06
C LEU A 116 26.52 -12.78 -8.12
N SER A 117 26.70 -13.88 -7.39
CA SER A 117 27.84 -14.07 -6.48
C SER A 117 27.87 -13.12 -5.27
N THR A 118 26.78 -12.41 -4.97
CA THR A 118 26.59 -11.70 -3.69
C THR A 118 25.78 -12.57 -2.71
N PRO A 119 26.06 -12.53 -1.40
CA PRO A 119 25.21 -13.18 -0.40
C PRO A 119 23.76 -12.71 -0.51
N PHE A 120 22.82 -13.64 -0.32
CA PHE A 120 21.38 -13.36 -0.30
C PHE A 120 20.73 -13.98 0.93
N GLU A 121 19.53 -13.49 1.27
CA GLU A 121 18.71 -14.04 2.34
C GLU A 121 17.36 -14.53 1.80
N HIS A 122 16.86 -15.63 2.36
CA HIS A 122 15.49 -16.09 2.12
C HIS A 122 14.56 -15.44 3.15
N THR A 123 14.10 -14.23 2.85
CA THR A 123 13.25 -13.44 3.76
C THR A 123 11.92 -14.15 4.02
N PRO A 124 11.61 -14.54 5.27
CA PRO A 124 10.35 -15.20 5.59
C PRO A 124 9.15 -14.26 5.41
N MET A 125 8.12 -14.71 4.69
CA MET A 125 6.87 -13.96 4.46
C MET A 125 5.66 -14.60 5.16
N VAL A 126 5.88 -15.32 6.27
CA VAL A 126 4.78 -15.96 7.03
C VAL A 126 3.82 -14.91 7.60
N TYR A 127 4.36 -13.78 8.03
CA TYR A 127 3.62 -12.61 8.52
C TYR A 127 4.11 -11.37 7.77
N PRO A 128 3.70 -11.16 6.51
CA PRO A 128 4.30 -10.13 5.66
C PRO A 128 3.97 -8.71 6.12
N TYR A 129 2.90 -8.55 6.90
CA TYR A 129 2.51 -7.30 7.53
C TYR A 129 2.70 -7.36 9.04
N SER A 130 3.32 -6.31 9.61
CA SER A 130 3.61 -6.23 11.05
C SER A 130 2.33 -6.32 11.87
N ARG A 131 2.28 -7.36 12.72
CA ARG A 131 1.19 -7.53 13.70
C ARG A 131 1.10 -6.35 14.65
N ARG A 132 2.24 -5.78 15.07
CA ARG A 132 2.30 -4.63 15.97
C ARG A 132 1.61 -3.43 15.35
N LEU A 133 1.99 -3.07 14.12
CA LEU A 133 1.37 -1.97 13.38
C LEU A 133 -0.12 -2.19 13.16
N ARG A 134 -0.52 -3.40 12.73
CA ARG A 134 -1.94 -3.72 12.54
C ARG A 134 -2.78 -3.56 13.81
N VAL A 135 -2.24 -3.94 14.97
CA VAL A 135 -2.91 -3.72 16.27
C VAL A 135 -3.00 -2.23 16.61
N LEU A 136 -1.93 -1.46 16.39
CA LEU A 136 -1.95 -0.01 16.62
C LEU A 136 -3.00 0.69 15.75
N ILE A 137 -3.04 0.34 14.45
CA ILE A 137 -4.03 0.88 13.52
C ILE A 137 -5.45 0.49 13.95
N ALA A 138 -5.69 -0.76 14.35
CA ALA A 138 -7.00 -1.22 14.81
C ALA A 138 -7.48 -0.44 16.06
N ASN A 139 -6.59 -0.23 17.03
CA ASN A 139 -6.89 0.56 18.22
C ASN A 139 -7.19 2.02 17.85
N LYS A 140 -6.37 2.62 16.97
CA LYS A 140 -6.59 4.00 16.53
C LYS A 140 -7.89 4.17 15.74
N ALA A 141 -8.23 3.22 14.89
CA ALA A 141 -9.50 3.22 14.17
C ALA A 141 -10.69 3.19 15.13
N LYS A 142 -10.60 2.40 16.22
CA LYS A 142 -11.62 2.37 17.27
C LYS A 142 -11.74 3.71 18.00
N GLU A 143 -10.62 4.35 18.34
CA GLU A 143 -10.62 5.70 18.95
C GLU A 143 -11.27 6.75 18.04
N LEU A 144 -11.03 6.66 16.74
CA LEU A 144 -11.59 7.55 15.72
C LEU A 144 -13.02 7.17 15.28
N ASN A 145 -13.62 6.13 15.85
CA ASN A 145 -14.92 5.57 15.45
C ASN A 145 -14.99 5.23 13.94
N LEU A 146 -13.89 4.72 13.38
CA LEU A 146 -13.80 4.30 11.98
C LEU A 146 -14.03 2.78 11.86
N PRO A 147 -15.07 2.33 11.14
CA PRO A 147 -15.23 0.93 10.79
C PRO A 147 -14.06 0.44 9.94
N LEU A 148 -13.40 -0.63 10.39
CA LEU A 148 -12.21 -1.18 9.73
C LEU A 148 -12.24 -2.71 9.76
N SER A 149 -12.20 -3.36 8.60
CA SER A 149 -11.95 -4.81 8.56
C SER A 149 -10.53 -5.11 9.02
N LEU A 150 -10.36 -6.03 9.98
CA LEU A 150 -9.04 -6.30 10.58
C LEU A 150 -8.22 -7.38 9.85
N LYS A 151 -8.78 -7.99 8.81
CA LYS A 151 -8.17 -9.02 7.99
C LYS A 151 -8.56 -8.85 6.52
N GLY A 152 -7.81 -9.48 5.64
CA GLY A 152 -8.08 -9.56 4.21
C GLY A 152 -6.84 -9.98 3.43
N THR A 153 -7.01 -10.97 2.56
CA THR A 153 -5.95 -11.43 1.65
C THR A 153 -5.95 -10.58 0.39
N TYR A 154 -4.87 -9.82 0.17
CA TYR A 154 -4.66 -8.99 -1.01
C TYR A 154 -4.16 -9.84 -2.18
N LEU A 155 -4.81 -9.78 -3.34
CA LEU A 155 -4.24 -10.32 -4.57
C LEU A 155 -3.63 -9.20 -5.41
N CYS A 156 -2.33 -9.32 -5.69
CA CYS A 156 -1.59 -8.36 -6.50
C CYS A 156 -1.53 -8.81 -7.96
N THR A 157 -2.20 -8.08 -8.86
CA THR A 157 -2.05 -8.26 -10.30
C THR A 157 -1.01 -7.31 -10.88
N ASN A 158 -0.62 -7.53 -12.13
CA ASN A 158 0.41 -6.69 -12.75
C ASN A 158 -0.12 -5.33 -13.23
N GLY A 159 -1.40 -5.23 -13.61
CA GLY A 159 -1.92 -4.06 -14.32
C GLY A 159 -1.27 -3.83 -15.69
N PRO A 160 -1.57 -2.70 -16.38
CA PRO A 160 -2.48 -1.64 -15.96
C PRO A 160 -3.96 -1.95 -16.26
N ARG A 161 -4.24 -3.00 -17.03
CA ARG A 161 -5.63 -3.43 -17.24
C ARG A 161 -6.24 -3.91 -15.92
N LEU A 162 -7.55 -3.74 -15.79
CA LEU A 162 -8.32 -4.45 -14.77
C LEU A 162 -8.46 -5.93 -15.14
N GLU A 163 -8.92 -6.70 -14.18
CA GLU A 163 -9.12 -8.14 -14.30
C GLU A 163 -10.38 -8.47 -15.10
N THR A 164 -10.41 -9.66 -15.70
CA THR A 164 -11.62 -10.26 -16.26
C THR A 164 -12.45 -10.95 -15.17
N PRO A 165 -13.76 -11.14 -15.35
CA PRO A 165 -14.59 -11.90 -14.40
C PRO A 165 -14.09 -13.34 -14.14
N ALA A 166 -13.49 -13.98 -15.16
CA ALA A 166 -12.90 -15.31 -15.02
C ALA A 166 -11.68 -15.31 -14.10
N GLU A 167 -10.82 -14.29 -14.23
CA GLU A 167 -9.69 -14.09 -13.33
C GLU A 167 -10.16 -13.83 -11.90
N ILE A 168 -11.15 -12.94 -11.70
CA ILE A 168 -11.72 -12.69 -10.37
C ILE A 168 -12.31 -13.96 -9.74
N THR A 169 -13.00 -14.78 -10.54
CA THR A 169 -13.52 -16.08 -10.08
C THR A 169 -12.39 -17.01 -9.62
N MET A 170 -11.28 -17.05 -10.35
CA MET A 170 -10.09 -17.82 -9.97
C MET A 170 -9.45 -17.26 -8.70
N TYR A 171 -9.24 -15.96 -8.61
CA TYR A 171 -8.63 -15.30 -7.46
C TYR A 171 -9.43 -15.50 -6.17
N ARG A 172 -10.76 -15.47 -6.27
CA ARG A 172 -11.63 -15.84 -5.15
C ARG A 172 -11.41 -17.27 -4.67
N ARG A 173 -11.18 -18.22 -5.59
CA ARG A 173 -10.87 -19.62 -5.24
C ARG A 173 -9.48 -19.79 -4.64
N TRP A 174 -8.54 -18.89 -4.94
CA TRP A 174 -7.24 -18.83 -4.26
C TRP A 174 -7.32 -18.22 -2.85
N GLY A 175 -8.49 -17.70 -2.46
CA GLY A 175 -8.72 -17.13 -1.13
C GLY A 175 -8.52 -15.62 -1.05
N ALA A 176 -8.47 -14.91 -2.18
CA ALA A 176 -8.34 -13.46 -2.19
C ALA A 176 -9.65 -12.76 -1.77
N ASP A 177 -9.52 -11.70 -0.96
CA ASP A 177 -10.62 -10.87 -0.49
C ASP A 177 -10.78 -9.58 -1.31
N TYR A 178 -9.67 -9.07 -1.82
CA TYR A 178 -9.63 -7.90 -2.69
C TYR A 178 -8.41 -7.96 -3.61
N VAL A 179 -8.49 -7.25 -4.74
CA VAL A 179 -7.47 -7.17 -5.77
C VAL A 179 -6.94 -5.75 -5.91
N GLY A 180 -5.64 -5.63 -6.13
CA GLY A 180 -5.00 -4.40 -6.55
C GLY A 180 -3.67 -4.69 -7.25
N MET A 181 -2.84 -3.65 -7.44
CA MET A 181 -1.67 -3.76 -8.31
C MET A 181 -0.34 -3.42 -7.65
N THR A 182 -0.29 -3.03 -6.37
CA THR A 182 0.87 -2.29 -5.81
C THR A 182 1.41 -2.81 -4.48
N ALA A 183 0.61 -3.51 -3.68
CA ALA A 183 0.99 -3.80 -2.29
C ALA A 183 2.07 -4.90 -2.14
N ALA A 184 2.02 -5.98 -2.94
CA ALA A 184 2.87 -7.16 -2.71
C ALA A 184 4.36 -6.84 -2.87
N THR A 185 4.77 -6.27 -4.01
CA THR A 185 6.18 -5.92 -4.28
C THR A 185 6.74 -4.93 -3.26
N GLU A 186 5.94 -3.94 -2.87
CA GLU A 186 6.29 -2.95 -1.83
C GLU A 186 6.51 -3.63 -0.46
N THR A 187 5.64 -4.59 -0.12
CA THR A 187 5.71 -5.36 1.15
C THR A 187 6.91 -6.29 1.18
N ILE A 188 7.21 -6.98 0.07
CA ILE A 188 8.36 -7.87 -0.05
C ILE A 188 9.65 -7.09 0.22
N LEU A 189 9.85 -5.98 -0.49
CA LEU A 189 11.04 -5.16 -0.37
C LEU A 189 11.14 -4.51 1.02
N ALA A 190 10.03 -4.07 1.62
CA ALA A 190 10.04 -3.53 2.99
C ALA A 190 10.56 -4.55 4.01
N ASN A 191 10.15 -5.82 3.89
CA ASN A 191 10.63 -6.90 4.75
C ASN A 191 12.10 -7.22 4.52
N GLU A 192 12.58 -7.26 3.26
CA GLU A 192 14.01 -7.40 2.96
C GLU A 192 14.85 -6.21 3.46
N ALA A 193 14.26 -5.02 3.55
CA ALA A 193 14.89 -3.84 4.15
C ALA A 193 14.82 -3.81 5.68
N HIS A 194 14.17 -4.80 6.32
CA HIS A 194 13.86 -4.85 7.75
C HIS A 194 13.07 -3.62 8.25
N ILE A 195 12.14 -3.14 7.44
CA ILE A 195 11.22 -2.06 7.78
C ILE A 195 9.84 -2.68 8.05
N GLU A 196 9.27 -2.43 9.23
CA GLU A 196 7.92 -2.93 9.51
C GLU A 196 6.90 -2.29 8.57
N ILE A 197 5.98 -3.05 8.01
CA ILE A 197 4.95 -2.51 7.12
C ILE A 197 3.56 -2.99 7.51
N ALA A 198 2.57 -2.10 7.42
CA ALA A 198 1.15 -2.44 7.44
C ALA A 198 0.47 -1.90 6.18
N GLY A 199 -0.48 -2.67 5.64
CA GLY A 199 -1.28 -2.26 4.51
C GLY A 199 -2.69 -1.88 4.93
N LEU A 200 -3.10 -0.68 4.56
CA LEU A 200 -4.47 -0.20 4.66
C LEU A 200 -5.08 -0.10 3.27
N VAL A 201 -6.30 -0.60 3.13
CA VAL A 201 -7.06 -0.58 1.89
C VAL A 201 -8.33 0.27 2.03
N TYR A 202 -8.73 0.92 0.95
CA TYR A 202 -10.12 1.30 0.72
C TYR A 202 -10.61 0.65 -0.57
N SER A 203 -11.84 0.17 -0.57
CA SER A 203 -12.43 -0.41 -1.77
C SER A 203 -13.04 0.68 -2.64
N MET A 204 -12.61 0.76 -3.89
CA MET A 204 -13.12 1.71 -4.89
C MET A 204 -14.30 1.16 -5.68
N ASN A 205 -14.43 -0.15 -5.75
CA ASN A 205 -15.40 -0.83 -6.61
C ASN A 205 -15.49 -2.31 -6.24
N TRP A 206 -16.56 -2.97 -6.70
CA TRP A 206 -16.55 -4.41 -6.81
C TRP A 206 -15.61 -4.85 -7.93
N ALA A 207 -14.89 -5.95 -7.71
CA ALA A 207 -14.06 -6.57 -8.74
C ALA A 207 -14.94 -7.06 -9.91
N ALA A 208 -14.33 -7.16 -11.09
CA ALA A 208 -15.04 -7.43 -12.34
C ALA A 208 -16.01 -8.63 -12.26
N GLY A 209 -17.25 -8.40 -12.70
CA GLY A 209 -18.29 -9.43 -12.75
C GLY A 209 -18.98 -9.73 -11.42
N LEU A 210 -18.70 -8.97 -10.37
CA LEU A 210 -19.40 -9.05 -9.08
C LEU A 210 -20.45 -7.94 -8.92
N ASP A 211 -20.38 -6.90 -9.74
CA ASP A 211 -21.44 -5.90 -9.89
C ASP A 211 -22.34 -6.26 -11.08
N ALA A 212 -23.63 -5.97 -10.98
CA ALA A 212 -24.60 -6.17 -12.05
C ALA A 212 -24.28 -5.32 -13.30
N GLU A 213 -23.63 -4.16 -13.09
CA GLU A 213 -23.21 -3.23 -14.14
C GLU A 213 -21.80 -3.53 -14.70
N GLY A 214 -21.13 -4.59 -14.22
CA GLY A 214 -19.79 -4.96 -14.64
C GLY A 214 -18.70 -4.37 -13.73
N ILE A 215 -18.27 -3.14 -13.99
CA ILE A 215 -17.31 -2.40 -13.15
C ILE A 215 -17.83 -0.97 -12.95
N SER A 216 -18.33 -0.69 -11.75
CA SER A 216 -18.77 0.64 -11.33
C SER A 216 -17.92 1.10 -10.15
N PHE A 217 -17.31 2.29 -10.30
CA PHE A 217 -16.55 2.92 -9.22
C PHE A 217 -17.51 3.68 -8.30
N ILE A 218 -17.17 3.73 -7.01
CA ILE A 218 -17.89 4.55 -6.03
C ILE A 218 -17.87 6.03 -6.44
N GLU A 219 -18.87 6.77 -5.97
CA GLU A 219 -18.97 8.22 -6.17
C GLU A 219 -17.73 8.94 -5.60
N GLU A 220 -17.38 10.07 -6.23
CA GLU A 220 -16.16 10.81 -5.94
C GLU A 220 -16.12 11.31 -4.48
N ASP A 221 -17.25 11.75 -3.93
CA ASP A 221 -17.37 12.21 -2.54
C ASP A 221 -17.12 11.07 -1.53
N ILE A 222 -17.60 9.85 -1.83
CA ILE A 222 -17.32 8.63 -1.06
C ILE A 222 -15.83 8.31 -1.11
N SER A 223 -15.23 8.38 -2.30
CA SER A 223 -13.80 8.15 -2.50
C SER A 223 -12.96 9.14 -1.69
N ILE A 224 -13.23 10.45 -1.80
CA ILE A 224 -12.55 11.52 -1.05
C ILE A 224 -12.70 11.32 0.46
N ARG A 225 -13.90 10.96 0.93
CA ARG A 225 -14.14 10.67 2.35
C ARG A 225 -13.29 9.51 2.83
N ALA A 226 -13.27 8.40 2.09
CA ALA A 226 -12.52 7.20 2.45
C ALA A 226 -11.00 7.44 2.45
N THR A 227 -10.46 8.16 1.45
CA THR A 227 -9.03 8.47 1.40
C THR A 227 -8.62 9.41 2.52
N ASN A 228 -9.44 10.42 2.86
CA ASN A 228 -9.18 11.30 4.00
C ASN A 228 -9.21 10.54 5.34
N GLN A 229 -10.15 9.61 5.52
CA GLN A 229 -10.20 8.76 6.71
C GLN A 229 -8.95 7.88 6.82
N LEU A 230 -8.48 7.30 5.71
CA LEU A 230 -7.25 6.52 5.66
C LEU A 230 -6.00 7.34 5.99
N ILE A 231 -5.88 8.52 5.39
CA ILE A 231 -4.77 9.45 5.65
C ILE A 231 -4.76 9.84 7.14
N SER A 232 -5.91 10.24 7.67
CA SER A 232 -6.07 10.59 9.08
C SER A 232 -5.67 9.42 9.99
N LEU A 233 -6.20 8.23 9.74
CA LEU A 233 -5.88 7.03 10.50
C LEU A 233 -4.38 6.70 10.47
N ALA A 234 -3.74 6.78 9.31
CA ALA A 234 -2.31 6.51 9.17
C ALA A 234 -1.46 7.52 9.95
N ILE A 235 -1.77 8.82 9.80
CA ILE A 235 -1.07 9.89 10.50
C ILE A 235 -1.25 9.76 12.02
N GLU A 236 -2.49 9.62 12.51
CA GLU A 236 -2.79 9.48 13.94
C GLU A 236 -2.21 8.20 14.56
N THR A 237 -1.93 7.17 13.76
CA THR A 237 -1.24 5.96 14.23
C THR A 237 0.27 6.17 14.39
N LEU A 238 0.88 7.03 13.55
CA LEU A 238 2.33 7.22 13.49
C LEU A 238 2.84 8.45 14.27
N LYS A 239 1.94 9.38 14.61
CA LYS A 239 2.17 10.46 15.56
C LYS A 239 2.47 9.93 16.96
#